data_AF-A0ABD5WC62-F1
#
_entry.id   AF-A0ABD5WC62-F1
#
_cell.length_a   1.000
_cell.length_b   1.000
_cell.length_c   1.000
_cell.angle_alpha   90.00
_cell.angle_beta   90.00
_cell.angle_gamma   90.00
#
_symmetry.space_group_name_H-M   'P 1'
#
loop_
_entity.id
_entity.type
_entity.pdbx_description
1 polymer ?
#
loop_
_entity_poly.entity_id
_entity_poly.type
_entity_poly.pdbx_seq_one_letter_code
_entity_poly.pdbx_strand_id
1 'polypeptide(L)'
;MRMELRVCASCLDGDHDDPAKTAVSRDAVACAETVRAHKELVGLEEVYVTRVSDDGDGTGTLPAVAATVADDRVRLADIQLVMEDDDGTLLVYAEAADVLGVLTRNVRQIDGHTSDDVDVQLSDAALRLTDAD
;
A
#
# COMPACT_ATOMS: atom_id res chain seq x y z
N MET A 1 1.67 -11.86 11.79
CA MET A 1 1.90 -11.27 10.45
C MET A 1 2.08 -9.75 10.55
N ARG A 2 3.00 -9.16 9.78
CA ARG A 2 3.25 -7.71 9.73
C ARG A 2 3.06 -7.18 8.30
N MET A 3 2.69 -5.92 8.18
CA MET A 3 2.46 -5.27 6.88
C MET A 3 3.11 -3.89 6.82
N GLU A 4 3.67 -3.51 5.69
CA GLU A 4 4.22 -2.19 5.44
C GLU A 4 3.83 -1.68 4.06
N LEU A 5 3.04 -0.61 4.01
CA LEU A 5 2.83 0.18 2.80
C LEU A 5 3.96 1.20 2.66
N ARG A 6 4.62 1.23 1.51
CA ARG A 6 5.61 2.23 1.14
C ARG A 6 5.09 3.06 0.00
N VAL A 7 5.23 4.38 0.10
CA VAL A 7 4.76 5.32 -0.91
C VAL A 7 5.80 6.40 -1.12
N CYS A 8 6.10 6.72 -2.37
CA CYS A 8 6.87 7.89 -2.76
C CYS A 8 6.24 9.16 -2.16
N ALA A 9 7.02 9.90 -1.37
CA ALA A 9 6.56 11.10 -0.69
C ALA A 9 6.03 12.14 -1.69
N SER A 10 6.76 12.37 -2.77
CA SER A 10 6.41 13.31 -3.82
C SER A 10 5.13 12.90 -4.57
N CYS A 11 4.89 11.60 -4.81
CA CYS A 11 3.61 11.12 -5.35
C CYS A 11 2.46 11.39 -4.38
N LEU A 12 2.66 11.15 -3.08
CA LEU A 12 1.63 11.38 -2.06
C LEU A 12 1.28 12.88 -1.89
N ASP A 13 2.30 13.73 -1.94
CA ASP A 13 2.17 15.18 -1.77
C ASP A 13 1.67 15.86 -3.05
N GLY A 14 1.91 15.25 -4.23
CA GLY A 14 1.46 15.71 -5.55
C GLY A 14 2.54 16.45 -6.34
N ASP A 15 3.79 16.37 -5.91
CA ASP A 15 4.93 17.11 -6.47
C ASP A 15 5.43 16.56 -7.81
N HIS A 16 5.02 15.33 -8.18
CA HIS A 16 5.31 14.73 -9.50
C HIS A 16 4.32 15.15 -10.61
N ASP A 17 3.36 16.03 -10.32
CA ASP A 17 2.33 16.53 -11.26
C ASP A 17 1.56 15.41 -11.99
N ASP A 18 1.30 14.32 -11.27
CA ASP A 18 0.46 13.20 -11.72
C ASP A 18 -0.73 13.04 -10.75
N PRO A 19 -1.88 13.68 -11.05
CA PRO A 19 -3.05 13.63 -10.18
C PRO A 19 -3.60 12.23 -9.96
N ALA A 20 -3.45 11.33 -10.95
CA ALA A 20 -3.93 9.96 -10.85
C ALA A 20 -3.09 9.15 -9.87
N LYS A 21 -1.75 9.23 -9.99
CA LYS A 21 -0.84 8.62 -8.99
C LYS A 21 -1.05 9.22 -7.61
N THR A 22 -1.22 10.52 -7.51
CA THR A 22 -1.47 11.21 -6.24
C THR A 22 -2.74 10.68 -5.56
N ALA A 23 -3.82 10.53 -6.30
CA ALA A 23 -5.07 9.99 -5.79
C ALA A 23 -4.90 8.54 -5.32
N VAL A 24 -4.30 7.69 -6.15
CA VAL A 24 -4.01 6.28 -5.80
C VAL A 24 -3.12 6.15 -4.56
N SER A 25 -2.08 6.97 -4.44
CA SER A 25 -1.19 7.00 -3.27
C SER A 25 -1.95 7.37 -2.00
N ARG A 26 -2.85 8.37 -2.06
CA ARG A 26 -3.67 8.79 -0.91
C ARG A 26 -4.68 7.73 -0.52
N ASP A 27 -5.33 7.10 -1.49
CA ASP A 27 -6.29 6.02 -1.26
C ASP A 27 -5.61 4.81 -0.60
N ALA A 28 -4.44 4.40 -1.09
CA ALA A 28 -3.67 3.32 -0.48
C ALA A 28 -3.29 3.65 0.98
N VAL A 29 -2.84 4.88 1.25
CA VAL A 29 -2.55 5.32 2.64
C VAL A 29 -3.80 5.29 3.50
N ALA A 30 -4.94 5.77 2.99
CA ALA A 30 -6.21 5.74 3.73
C ALA A 30 -6.64 4.31 4.06
N CYS A 31 -6.52 3.37 3.12
CA CYS A 31 -6.75 1.95 3.38
C CYS A 31 -5.77 1.39 4.40
N ALA A 32 -4.46 1.66 4.28
CA ALA A 32 -3.47 1.13 5.21
C ALA A 32 -3.64 1.66 6.64
N GLU A 33 -3.98 2.94 6.82
CA GLU A 33 -4.27 3.50 8.15
C GLU A 33 -5.57 2.94 8.73
N THR A 34 -6.57 2.67 7.89
CA THR A 34 -7.80 1.98 8.32
C THR A 34 -7.47 0.55 8.77
N VAL A 35 -6.71 -0.21 7.97
CA VAL A 35 -6.26 -1.56 8.34
C VAL A 35 -5.45 -1.53 9.63
N ARG A 36 -4.57 -0.54 9.80
CA ARG A 36 -3.78 -0.35 11.02
C ARG A 36 -4.64 -0.14 12.26
N ALA A 37 -5.70 0.66 12.15
CA ALA A 37 -6.61 0.94 13.26
C ALA A 37 -7.36 -0.32 13.75
N HIS A 38 -7.57 -1.29 12.85
CA HIS A 38 -8.35 -2.51 13.10
C HIS A 38 -7.55 -3.80 12.94
N LYS A 39 -6.21 -3.72 12.97
CA LYS A 39 -5.28 -4.80 12.60
C LYS A 39 -5.54 -6.14 13.29
N GLU A 40 -5.99 -6.10 14.54
CA GLU A 40 -6.29 -7.29 15.35
C GLU A 40 -7.45 -8.11 14.77
N LEU A 41 -8.40 -7.47 14.08
CA LEU A 41 -9.56 -8.15 13.47
C LEU A 41 -9.17 -8.99 12.25
N VAL A 42 -7.99 -8.75 11.67
CA VAL A 42 -7.46 -9.46 10.50
C VAL A 42 -6.14 -10.17 10.79
N GLY A 43 -5.79 -10.34 12.08
CA GLY A 43 -4.60 -11.09 12.48
C GLY A 43 -3.27 -10.42 12.11
N LEU A 44 -3.25 -9.09 12.01
CA LEU A 44 -2.04 -8.31 11.76
C LEU A 44 -1.50 -7.80 13.10
N GLU A 45 -0.24 -8.10 13.38
CA GLU A 45 0.47 -7.62 14.58
C GLU A 45 0.83 -6.15 14.44
N GLU A 46 1.31 -5.75 13.26
CA GLU A 46 1.78 -4.41 12.97
C GLU A 46 1.49 -4.01 11.53
N VAL A 47 1.14 -2.74 11.35
CA VAL A 47 0.93 -2.12 10.05
C VAL A 47 1.69 -0.80 10.02
N TYR A 48 2.56 -0.66 9.04
CA TYR A 48 3.43 0.49 8.83
C TYR A 48 3.02 1.23 7.56
N VAL A 49 3.15 2.56 7.58
CA VAL A 49 3.06 3.41 6.39
C VAL A 49 4.34 4.24 6.33
N THR A 50 5.18 3.93 5.34
CA THR A 50 6.50 4.53 5.19
C THR A 50 6.51 5.41 3.94
N ARG A 51 6.87 6.69 4.13
CA ARG A 51 7.09 7.62 3.03
C ARG A 51 8.53 7.52 2.57
N VAL A 52 8.74 7.24 1.29
CA VAL A 52 10.07 7.06 0.70
C VAL A 52 10.41 8.30 -0.11
N SER A 53 11.62 8.84 0.07
CA SER A 53 12.14 9.94 -0.76
C SER A 53 12.48 9.47 -2.18
N ASP A 54 12.37 10.36 -3.16
CA ASP A 54 12.72 10.07 -4.56
C ASP A 54 14.19 9.61 -4.73
N ASP A 55 15.08 10.09 -3.86
CA ASP A 55 16.52 9.75 -3.90
C ASP A 55 16.87 8.40 -3.23
N GLY A 56 15.85 7.65 -2.80
CA GLY A 56 15.94 6.19 -2.64
C GLY A 56 16.97 5.69 -1.62
N ASP A 57 16.69 5.83 -0.33
CA ASP A 57 17.21 4.82 0.61
C ASP A 57 16.36 3.53 0.58
N GLY A 58 15.11 3.61 0.11
CA GLY A 58 14.17 2.48 0.06
C GLY A 58 13.95 1.82 1.43
N THR A 59 14.41 2.47 2.51
CA THR A 59 14.45 1.87 3.84
C THR A 59 13.05 1.88 4.40
N GLY A 60 12.54 0.69 4.63
CA GLY A 60 11.34 0.46 5.41
C GLY A 60 11.65 -0.30 6.67
N THR A 61 10.62 -0.53 7.46
CA THR A 61 10.69 -1.34 8.67
C THR A 61 10.94 -2.80 8.32
N LEU A 62 10.36 -3.31 7.22
CA LEU A 62 10.57 -4.68 6.76
C LEU A 62 11.77 -4.78 5.79
N PRO A 63 12.62 -5.82 5.86
CA PRO A 63 13.89 -5.87 5.14
C PRO A 63 13.75 -6.37 3.67
N ALA A 64 12.75 -5.88 2.94
CA ALA A 64 12.55 -6.15 1.51
C ALA A 64 12.28 -4.86 0.76
N VAL A 65 12.68 -4.76 -0.51
CA VAL A 65 12.35 -3.66 -1.41
C VAL A 65 12.17 -4.21 -2.82
N ALA A 66 11.15 -3.72 -3.54
CA ALA A 66 10.97 -4.03 -4.95
C ALA A 66 11.57 -2.92 -5.82
N ALA A 67 12.19 -3.35 -6.91
CA ALA A 67 12.70 -2.49 -7.96
C ALA A 67 12.33 -3.07 -9.32
N THR A 68 12.11 -2.20 -10.29
CA THR A 68 11.86 -2.56 -11.68
C THR A 68 12.98 -2.01 -12.57
N VAL A 69 13.15 -2.60 -13.76
CA VAL A 69 14.07 -2.09 -14.78
C VAL A 69 13.25 -1.46 -15.88
N ALA A 70 13.41 -0.16 -16.08
CA ALA A 70 12.75 0.62 -17.13
C ALA A 70 13.75 1.62 -17.73
N ASP A 71 13.76 1.74 -19.06
CA ASP A 71 14.66 2.63 -19.82
C ASP A 71 16.16 2.40 -19.47
N ASP A 72 16.60 1.14 -19.39
CA ASP A 72 17.96 0.75 -18.99
C ASP A 72 18.39 1.27 -17.60
N ARG A 73 17.43 1.59 -16.73
CA ARG A 73 17.66 2.06 -15.36
C ARG A 73 16.88 1.22 -14.36
N VAL A 74 17.52 0.91 -13.24
CA VAL A 74 16.83 0.38 -12.06
C VAL A 74 16.08 1.52 -11.39
N ARG A 75 14.79 1.33 -11.14
CA ARG A 75 13.94 2.29 -10.42
C ARG A 75 13.22 1.57 -9.28
N LEU A 76 13.11 2.22 -8.14
CA LEU A 76 12.22 1.75 -7.08
C LEU A 76 10.78 2.00 -7.50
N ALA A 77 9.87 1.09 -7.13
CA ALA A 77 8.45 1.31 -7.39
C ALA A 77 7.93 2.43 -6.48
N ASP A 78 7.13 3.34 -7.07
CA ASP A 78 6.52 4.50 -6.39
C ASP A 78 5.59 4.10 -5.23
N ILE A 79 5.06 2.88 -5.29
CA ILE A 79 4.22 2.29 -4.26
C ILE A 79 4.55 0.81 -4.11
N GLN A 80 4.61 0.33 -2.86
CA GLN A 80 4.92 -1.06 -2.55
C GLN A 80 4.16 -1.50 -1.32
N LEU A 81 3.69 -2.74 -1.28
CA LEU A 81 3.19 -3.36 -0.05
C LEU A 81 4.06 -4.57 0.28
N VAL A 82 4.68 -4.54 1.44
CA VAL A 82 5.47 -5.65 1.98
C VAL A 82 4.67 -6.32 3.08
N MET A 83 4.54 -7.64 3.05
CA MET A 83 3.94 -8.42 4.11
C MET A 83 4.92 -9.48 4.61
N GLU A 84 4.99 -9.66 5.92
CA GLU A 84 5.75 -10.72 6.57
C GLU A 84 4.80 -11.66 7.28
N ASP A 85 4.86 -12.95 6.95
CA ASP A 85 4.09 -13.98 7.65
C ASP A 85 4.77 -14.44 8.95
N ASP A 86 4.12 -15.34 9.68
CA ASP A 86 4.61 -15.83 10.98
C ASP A 86 5.86 -16.71 10.85
N ASP A 87 6.14 -17.22 9.65
CA ASP A 87 7.34 -17.99 9.32
C ASP A 87 8.51 -17.08 8.87
N GLY A 88 8.28 -15.75 8.80
CA GLY A 88 9.25 -14.76 8.35
C GLY A 88 9.36 -14.65 6.83
N THR A 89 8.43 -15.23 6.07
CA THR A 89 8.38 -15.12 4.61
C THR A 89 7.89 -13.73 4.21
N LEU A 90 8.60 -13.11 3.27
CA LEU A 90 8.25 -11.78 2.76
C LEU A 90 7.55 -11.88 1.41
N LEU A 91 6.36 -11.28 1.32
CA LEU A 91 5.62 -11.04 0.09
C LEU A 91 5.72 -9.56 -0.27
N VAL A 92 6.00 -9.25 -1.53
CA VAL A 92 6.11 -7.87 -2.01
C VAL A 92 5.21 -7.67 -3.22
N TYR A 93 4.30 -6.70 -3.12
CA TYR A 93 3.48 -6.22 -4.21
C TYR A 93 4.02 -4.87 -4.65
N ALA A 94 4.43 -4.75 -5.91
CA ALA A 94 5.06 -3.54 -6.45
C ALA A 94 4.18 -2.80 -7.47
N GLU A 95 3.02 -3.36 -7.79
CA GLU A 95 2.05 -2.77 -8.71
C GLU A 95 0.90 -2.16 -7.93
N ALA A 96 0.49 -0.94 -8.30
CA ALA A 96 -0.53 -0.18 -7.58
C ALA A 96 -1.88 -0.92 -7.49
N ALA A 97 -2.26 -1.64 -8.55
CA ALA A 97 -3.48 -2.43 -8.58
C ALA A 97 -3.47 -3.56 -7.54
N ASP A 98 -2.36 -4.30 -7.44
CA ASP A 98 -2.22 -5.37 -6.44
C ASP A 98 -2.19 -4.82 -5.02
N VAL A 99 -1.47 -3.70 -4.80
CA VAL A 99 -1.41 -3.02 -3.50
C VAL A 99 -2.81 -2.61 -3.05
N LEU A 100 -3.57 -1.94 -3.91
CA LEU A 100 -4.95 -1.56 -3.61
C LEU A 100 -5.85 -2.78 -3.44
N GLY A 101 -5.70 -3.82 -4.25
CA GLY A 101 -6.48 -5.06 -4.13
C GLY A 101 -6.30 -5.73 -2.77
N VAL A 102 -5.06 -5.84 -2.29
CA VAL A 102 -4.77 -6.40 -0.96
C VAL A 102 -5.34 -5.49 0.14
N LEU A 103 -5.09 -4.18 0.08
CA LEU A 103 -5.53 -3.25 1.12
C LEU A 103 -7.07 -3.17 1.21
N THR A 104 -7.76 -3.05 0.09
CA THR A 104 -9.24 -2.98 0.04
C THR A 104 -9.86 -4.30 0.49
N ARG A 105 -9.26 -5.45 0.17
CA ARG A 105 -9.70 -6.74 0.70
C ARG A 105 -9.56 -6.83 2.21
N ASN A 106 -8.48 -6.30 2.78
CA ASN A 106 -8.34 -6.22 4.25
C ASN A 106 -9.41 -5.32 4.87
N VAL A 107 -9.71 -4.15 4.28
CA VAL A 107 -10.79 -3.26 4.75
C VAL A 107 -12.15 -3.99 4.73
N ARG A 108 -12.49 -4.66 3.63
CA ARG A 108 -13.74 -5.44 3.54
C ARG A 108 -13.80 -6.59 4.54
N GLN A 109 -12.66 -7.23 4.81
CA GLN A 109 -12.59 -8.27 5.83
C GLN A 109 -12.83 -7.68 7.22
N ILE A 110 -12.24 -6.53 7.53
CA ILE A 110 -12.44 -5.81 8.81
C ILE A 110 -13.91 -5.49 9.00
N ASP A 111 -14.56 -4.89 8.00
CA ASP A 111 -15.98 -4.55 8.00
C ASP A 111 -16.84 -5.78 8.37
N GLY A 112 -16.55 -6.94 7.76
CA GLY A 112 -17.24 -8.20 8.07
C GLY A 112 -17.02 -8.76 9.48
N HIS A 113 -16.04 -8.24 10.26
CA HIS A 113 -15.72 -8.68 11.62
C HIS A 113 -16.11 -7.67 12.70
N THR A 114 -16.69 -6.53 12.35
CA THR A 114 -17.17 -5.52 13.31
C THR A 114 -18.64 -5.18 13.08
N SER A 115 -19.25 -4.50 14.04
CA SER A 115 -20.59 -3.90 13.91
C SER A 115 -20.54 -2.43 13.48
N ASP A 116 -19.35 -1.85 13.43
CA ASP A 116 -19.12 -0.51 12.90
C ASP A 116 -19.02 -0.61 11.36
N ASP A 117 -19.62 0.33 10.62
CA ASP A 117 -19.39 0.42 9.18
C ASP A 117 -17.95 0.90 8.93
N VAL A 118 -17.09 0.02 8.40
CA VAL A 118 -15.68 0.32 8.10
C VAL A 118 -15.47 0.30 6.60
N ASP A 119 -15.32 1.49 6.00
CA ASP A 119 -15.09 1.64 4.57
C ASP A 119 -14.11 2.77 4.27
N VAL A 120 -13.47 2.69 3.11
CA VAL A 120 -12.62 3.74 2.55
C VAL A 120 -13.15 4.12 1.18
N GLN A 121 -13.55 5.38 1.05
CA GLN A 121 -14.02 5.93 -0.21
C GLN A 121 -12.83 6.11 -1.16
N LEU A 122 -12.77 5.25 -2.18
CA LEU A 122 -11.73 5.28 -3.21
C LEU A 122 -12.02 6.34 -4.27
N SER A 123 -10.96 6.94 -4.80
CA SER A 123 -11.05 7.78 -5.99
C SER A 123 -11.36 6.97 -7.25
N ASP A 124 -11.88 7.64 -8.29
CA ASP A 124 -12.06 7.02 -9.61
C ASP A 124 -10.76 6.43 -10.18
N ALA A 125 -9.60 7.00 -9.82
CA ALA A 125 -8.31 6.48 -10.27
C ALA A 125 -8.01 5.11 -9.66
N ALA A 126 -8.24 4.95 -8.35
CA ALA A 126 -8.09 3.68 -7.67
C ALA A 126 -9.14 2.65 -8.11
N LEU A 127 -10.41 3.05 -8.26
CA LEU A 127 -11.49 2.15 -8.71
C LEU A 127 -11.18 1.52 -10.07
N ARG A 128 -10.66 2.29 -11.02
CA ARG A 128 -10.23 1.75 -12.33
C ARG A 128 -9.15 0.69 -12.24
N LEU A 129 -8.34 0.70 -11.18
CA LEU A 129 -7.29 -0.30 -10.95
C LEU A 129 -7.82 -1.56 -10.25
N THR A 130 -8.85 -1.43 -9.41
CA THR A 130 -9.41 -2.55 -8.64
C THR A 130 -10.60 -3.24 -9.30
N ASP A 131 -11.27 -2.59 -10.25
CA ASP A 131 -12.44 -3.13 -10.96
C ASP A 131 -12.05 -3.94 -12.22
N ALA A 132 -10.75 -4.11 -12.47
CA ALA A 132 -10.22 -4.88 -13.59
C ALA A 132 -10.10 -6.38 -13.24
N ASP A 133 -11.25 -7.05 -13.04
CA ASP A 133 -11.39 -8.52 -13.03
C ASP A 133 -12.13 -9.02 -14.30
#